data_AF-A0A813X5A6-F1
#
_entry.id   AF-A0A813X5A6-F1
#
_cell.length_a   1.000
_cell.length_b   1.000
_cell.length_c   1.000
_cell.angle_alpha   90.00
_cell.angle_beta   90.00
_cell.angle_gamma   90.00
#
_symmetry.space_group_name_H-M   'P 1'
#
loop_
_entity.id
_entity.type
_entity.pdbx_description
1 polymer ?
#
loop_
_entity_poly.entity_id
_entity_poly.type
_entity_poly.pdbx_seq_one_letter_code
_entity_poly.pdbx_strand_id
1 'polypeptide(L)'
;MYLLFIRDLTRWIKSFFKILGIISRYSSSTSNQSMIRGLALSPTMKNFIRCAGLSGILAICLGVYGAHIMKENTPDELRRLFQLAQTYHLLHTVALLALPLVSRPMITGCLFISGLTLFCGPIYYHAIRNDTQFRRVTPYGGIFLIAGWLSIAVL
;
A
#
# COMPACT_ATOMS: atom_id res chain seq x y z
N MET A 1 5.90 -26.53 -10.29
CA MET A 1 5.92 -25.06 -10.51
C MET A 1 5.82 -24.28 -9.19
N TYR A 2 4.81 -24.49 -8.35
CA TYR A 2 4.66 -23.78 -7.05
C TYR A 2 5.82 -23.95 -6.05
N LEU A 3 6.40 -25.15 -5.93
CA LEU A 3 7.52 -25.39 -5.01
C LEU A 3 8.82 -24.67 -5.43
N LEU A 4 9.04 -24.50 -6.74
CA LEU A 4 10.16 -23.72 -7.26
C LEU A 4 9.96 -22.23 -6.97
N PHE A 5 8.75 -21.70 -7.16
CA PHE A 5 8.40 -20.33 -6.82
C PHE A 5 8.59 -20.02 -5.32
N ILE A 6 8.14 -20.91 -4.43
CA ILE A 6 8.33 -20.73 -2.98
C ILE A 6 9.82 -20.78 -2.59
N ARG A 7 10.60 -21.68 -3.19
CA ARG A 7 12.05 -21.77 -2.97
C ARG A 7 12.78 -20.52 -3.48
N ASP A 8 12.35 -19.96 -4.60
CA ASP A 8 12.93 -18.75 -5.20
C ASP A 8 12.55 -17.51 -4.41
N LEU A 9 11.30 -17.43 -3.97
CA LEU A 9 10.79 -16.37 -3.09
C LEU A 9 11.54 -16.35 -1.75
N THR A 10 11.74 -17.51 -1.12
CA THR A 10 12.48 -17.59 0.15
C THR A 10 13.96 -17.23 0.00
N ARG A 11 14.60 -17.61 -1.11
CA ARG A 11 15.99 -17.18 -1.42
C ARG A 11 16.08 -15.68 -1.68
N TRP A 12 15.12 -15.13 -2.41
CA TRP A 12 15.04 -13.70 -2.69
C TRP A 12 14.80 -12.89 -1.40
N ILE A 13 13.86 -13.31 -0.55
CA ILE A 13 13.58 -12.70 0.76
C ILE A 13 14.86 -12.66 1.62
N LYS A 14 15.56 -13.79 1.75
CA LYS A 14 16.81 -13.85 2.52
C LYS A 14 17.88 -12.90 1.96
N SER A 15 17.99 -12.81 0.64
CA SER A 15 18.93 -11.91 -0.04
C SER A 15 18.55 -10.44 0.17
N PHE A 16 17.27 -10.11 0.08
CA PHE A 16 16.74 -8.78 0.33
C PHE A 16 17.02 -8.30 1.76
N PHE A 17 16.76 -9.14 2.77
CA PHE A 17 17.09 -8.81 4.16
C PHE A 17 18.60 -8.69 4.42
N LYS A 18 19.43 -9.50 3.73
CA LYS A 18 20.89 -9.35 3.79
C LYS A 18 21.34 -8.00 3.23
N ILE A 19 20.79 -7.59 2.08
CA ILE A 19 21.07 -6.30 1.44
C ILE A 19 20.60 -5.15 2.33
N LEU A 20 19.40 -5.22 2.89
CA LEU A 20 18.91 -4.24 3.87
C LEU A 20 19.82 -4.11 5.08
N GLY A 21 20.32 -5.23 5.61
CA GLY A 21 21.28 -5.23 6.71
C GLY A 21 22.66 -4.65 6.34
N ILE A 22 23.04 -4.68 5.07
CA ILE A 22 24.25 -4.03 4.55
C ILE A 22 24.01 -2.52 4.40
N ILE A 23 22.88 -2.11 3.82
CA ILE A 23 22.49 -0.70 3.65
C ILE A 23 22.33 -0.02 5.01
N SER A 24 21.70 -0.69 5.98
CA SER A 24 21.56 -0.18 7.34
C SER A 24 22.91 0.06 8.02
N ARG A 25 23.88 -0.85 7.82
CA ARG A 25 25.26 -0.70 8.33
C ARG A 25 26.05 0.39 7.61
N TYR A 26 25.83 0.56 6.31
CA TYR A 26 26.44 1.64 5.54
C TYR A 26 25.92 3.02 5.97
N SER A 27 24.60 3.14 6.18
CA SER A 27 23.94 4.37 6.67
C SER A 27 24.46 4.80 8.05
N SER A 28 24.78 3.84 8.94
CA SER A 28 25.40 4.14 10.24
C SER A 28 26.86 4.59 10.16
N SER A 29 27.55 4.39 9.02
CA SER A 29 28.97 4.71 8.85
C SER A 29 29.24 6.11 8.27
N THR A 30 28.26 6.75 7.62
CA THR A 30 28.40 8.11 7.08
C THR A 30 28.09 9.16 8.16
N SER A 31 29.15 9.71 8.76
CA SER A 31 29.14 10.80 9.76
C SER A 31 28.81 12.17 9.16
N ASN A 32 27.74 12.28 8.37
CA ASN A 32 27.18 13.56 7.92
C ASN A 32 25.75 13.74 8.44
N GLN A 33 25.59 13.54 9.75
CA GLN A 33 24.32 13.71 10.46
C GLN A 33 23.78 15.16 10.35
N SER A 34 24.62 16.16 10.09
CA SER A 34 24.22 17.57 9.97
C SER A 34 23.37 17.86 8.71
N MET A 35 23.61 17.17 7.60
CA MET A 35 22.86 17.38 6.34
C MET A 35 21.50 16.65 6.36
N ILE A 36 21.41 15.47 6.99
CA ILE A 36 20.17 14.67 7.12
C ILE A 36 19.26 15.20 8.25
N ARG A 37 19.81 15.92 9.23
CA ARG A 37 19.01 16.57 10.30
C ARG A 37 18.06 17.65 9.78
N GLY A 38 18.30 18.22 8.60
CA GLY A 38 17.37 19.16 7.94
C GLY A 38 16.06 18.50 7.45
N LEU A 39 16.05 17.17 7.31
CA LEU A 39 14.87 16.37 6.94
C LEU A 39 14.38 15.52 8.13
N ALA A 40 14.49 16.06 9.35
CA ALA A 40 13.96 15.41 10.54
C ALA A 40 12.43 15.26 10.42
N LEU A 41 11.98 14.14 9.86
CA LEU A 41 10.56 13.84 9.75
C LEU A 41 9.96 13.81 11.15
N SER A 42 8.89 14.57 11.34
CA SER A 42 8.08 14.50 12.55
C SER A 42 7.68 13.04 12.82
N PRO A 43 7.54 12.63 14.09
CA PRO A 43 7.14 11.27 14.45
C PRO A 43 5.88 10.81 13.70
N THR A 44 4.95 11.75 13.50
CA THR A 44 3.73 11.59 12.72
C THR A 44 3.99 11.17 11.27
N MET A 45 4.89 11.86 10.56
CA MET A 45 5.23 11.52 9.18
C MET A 45 5.90 10.15 9.08
N LYS A 46 6.72 9.77 10.06
CA LYS A 46 7.31 8.43 10.14
C LYS A 46 6.24 7.34 10.27
N ASN A 47 5.19 7.59 11.04
CA ASN A 47 4.08 6.65 11.18
C ASN A 47 3.34 6.45 9.85
N PHE A 48 3.11 7.51 9.09
CA PHE A 48 2.50 7.37 7.76
C PHE A 48 3.35 6.61 6.77
N ILE A 49 4.66 6.83 6.74
CA ILE A 49 5.57 6.05 5.90
C ILE A 49 5.52 4.56 6.27
N ARG A 50 5.42 4.23 7.57
CA ARG A 50 5.23 2.85 8.02
C ARG A 50 3.91 2.28 7.53
N CYS A 51 2.82 3.04 7.63
CA CYS A 51 1.52 2.64 7.08
C CYS A 51 1.59 2.41 5.57
N ALA A 52 2.30 3.26 4.82
CA ALA A 52 2.51 3.11 3.39
C ALA A 52 3.32 1.83 3.08
N GLY A 53 4.37 1.55 3.84
CA GLY A 53 5.12 0.30 3.71
C GLY A 53 4.26 -0.95 3.93
N LEU A 54 3.45 -0.95 5.00
CA LEU A 54 2.52 -2.06 5.30
C LEU A 54 1.45 -2.22 4.21
N SER A 55 0.87 -1.12 3.76
CA SER A 55 -0.10 -1.10 2.68
C SER A 55 0.51 -1.62 1.37
N GLY A 56 1.76 -1.27 1.06
CA GLY A 56 2.46 -1.76 -0.13
C GLY A 56 2.72 -3.26 -0.10
N ILE A 57 3.10 -3.79 1.06
CA ILE A 57 3.22 -5.25 1.25
C ILE A 57 1.87 -5.92 1.00
N LEU A 58 0.80 -5.41 1.61
CA LEU A 58 -0.55 -5.96 1.44
C LEU A 58 -1.01 -5.92 -0.01
N ALA A 59 -0.81 -4.78 -0.69
CA ALA A 59 -1.15 -4.63 -2.08
C ALA A 59 -0.38 -5.63 -2.94
N ILE A 60 0.95 -5.76 -2.80
CA ILE A 60 1.72 -6.74 -3.60
C ILE A 60 1.25 -8.17 -3.33
N CYS A 61 1.01 -8.55 -2.07
CA CYS A 61 0.49 -9.87 -1.72
C CYS A 61 -0.87 -10.15 -2.37
N LEU A 62 -1.79 -9.18 -2.35
CA LEU A 62 -3.09 -9.30 -2.99
C LEU A 62 -2.95 -9.37 -4.51
N GLY A 63 -2.05 -8.61 -5.13
CA GLY A 63 -1.76 -8.69 -6.56
C GLY A 63 -1.29 -10.09 -6.99
N VAL A 64 -0.37 -10.70 -6.24
CA VAL A 64 0.08 -12.09 -6.47
C VAL A 64 -1.08 -13.07 -6.30
N TYR A 65 -1.93 -12.87 -5.29
CA TYR A 65 -3.14 -13.69 -5.09
C TYR A 65 -4.08 -13.61 -6.30
N GLY A 66 -4.40 -12.40 -6.77
CA GLY A 66 -5.30 -12.18 -7.91
C GLY A 66 -4.77 -12.78 -9.22
N ALA A 67 -3.45 -12.76 -9.42
CA ALA A 67 -2.81 -13.27 -10.63
C ALA A 67 -2.66 -14.80 -10.67
N HIS A 68 -2.44 -15.45 -9.51
CA HIS A 68 -2.01 -16.86 -9.47
C HIS A 68 -2.90 -17.80 -8.67
N ILE A 69 -3.68 -17.28 -7.72
CA ILE A 69 -4.49 -18.09 -6.80
C ILE A 69 -5.96 -18.01 -7.17
N MET A 70 -6.40 -16.88 -7.73
CA MET A 70 -7.78 -16.70 -8.14
C MET A 70 -8.10 -17.62 -9.31
N LYS A 71 -9.07 -18.51 -9.08
CA LYS A 71 -9.38 -19.63 -9.98
C LYS A 71 -9.83 -19.14 -11.35
N GLU A 72 -9.58 -19.93 -12.38
CA GLU A 72 -10.04 -19.65 -13.74
C GLU A 72 -11.58 -19.66 -13.85
N ASN A 73 -12.27 -20.41 -12.98
CA ASN A 73 -13.73 -20.43 -12.93
C ASN A 73 -14.34 -19.25 -12.14
N THR A 74 -13.53 -18.32 -11.62
CA THR A 74 -14.05 -17.09 -11.01
C THR A 74 -14.64 -16.19 -12.09
N PRO A 75 -15.88 -15.69 -11.94
CA PRO A 75 -16.50 -14.79 -12.91
C PRO A 75 -15.58 -13.61 -13.29
N ASP A 76 -15.53 -13.28 -14.59
CA ASP A 76 -14.67 -12.22 -15.10
C ASP A 76 -14.91 -10.87 -14.44
N GLU A 77 -16.16 -10.57 -14.07
CA GLU A 77 -16.51 -9.36 -13.32
C GLU A 77 -15.76 -9.28 -11.98
N LEU A 78 -15.76 -10.36 -11.20
CA LEU A 78 -15.04 -10.41 -9.92
C LEU A 78 -13.53 -10.30 -10.11
N ARG A 79 -12.99 -10.88 -11.20
CA ARG A 79 -11.58 -10.73 -11.56
C ARG A 79 -11.22 -9.28 -11.86
N ARG A 80 -12.05 -8.58 -12.63
CA ARG A 80 -11.86 -7.15 -12.94
C ARG A 80 -11.98 -6.28 -11.69
N LEU A 81 -12.96 -6.55 -10.82
CA LEU A 81 -13.12 -5.84 -9.55
C LEU A 81 -11.91 -6.02 -8.62
N PHE A 82 -11.36 -7.24 -8.54
CA PHE A 82 -10.14 -7.49 -7.78
C PHE A 82 -8.96 -6.68 -8.32
N GLN A 83 -8.76 -6.67 -9.64
CA GLN A 83 -7.69 -5.90 -10.28
C GLN A 83 -7.87 -4.39 -10.12
N LEU A 84 -9.12 -3.90 -10.14
CA LEU A 84 -9.45 -2.50 -9.86
C LEU A 84 -9.03 -2.14 -8.42
N ALA A 85 -9.45 -2.94 -7.43
CA ALA A 85 -9.06 -2.74 -6.04
C ALA A 85 -7.54 -2.77 -5.86
N GLN A 86 -6.84 -3.68 -6.56
CA GLN A 86 -5.39 -3.77 -6.57
C GLN A 86 -4.71 -2.51 -7.10
N THR A 87 -5.20 -2.01 -8.22
CA THR A 87 -4.66 -0.80 -8.86
C THR A 87 -4.85 0.42 -7.97
N TYR A 88 -6.06 0.59 -7.42
CA TYR A 88 -6.35 1.68 -6.50
C TYR A 88 -5.58 1.54 -5.19
N HIS A 89 -5.38 0.32 -4.69
CA HIS A 89 -4.59 0.07 -3.49
C HIS A 89 -3.16 0.57 -3.68
N LEU A 90 -2.45 0.06 -4.69
CA LEU A 90 -1.07 0.47 -4.97
C LEU A 90 -0.92 1.96 -5.24
N LEU A 91 -1.81 2.55 -6.06
CA LEU A 91 -1.74 3.96 -6.41
C LEU A 91 -1.80 4.86 -5.18
N HIS A 92 -2.73 4.58 -4.26
CA HIS A 92 -2.88 5.38 -3.05
C HIS A 92 -1.86 5.02 -1.96
N THR A 93 -1.30 3.81 -1.97
CA THR A 93 -0.11 3.49 -1.17
C THR A 93 1.07 4.40 -1.54
N VAL A 94 1.31 4.59 -2.85
CA VAL A 94 2.38 5.46 -3.34
C VAL A 94 2.09 6.92 -2.95
N ALA A 95 0.83 7.37 -3.07
CA ALA A 95 0.43 8.69 -2.58
C ALA A 95 0.69 8.84 -1.07
N LEU A 96 0.42 7.80 -0.27
CA LEU A 96 0.68 7.79 1.18
C LEU A 96 2.18 7.89 1.49
N LEU A 97 3.04 7.30 0.65
CA LEU A 97 4.49 7.42 0.78
C LEU A 97 4.99 8.86 0.51
N ALA A 98 4.29 9.61 -0.34
CA ALA A 98 4.60 11.00 -0.67
C ALA A 98 4.09 12.03 0.37
N LEU A 99 3.38 11.60 1.42
CA LEU A 99 2.85 12.49 2.46
C LEU A 99 3.84 13.45 3.11
N PRO A 100 5.14 13.12 3.32
CA PRO A 100 6.10 14.07 3.86
C PRO A 100 6.26 15.36 3.05
N LEU A 101 5.80 15.37 1.80
CA LEU A 101 5.89 16.51 0.89
C LEU A 101 4.68 17.45 0.97
N VAL A 102 3.64 17.09 1.73
CA VAL A 102 2.36 17.81 1.80
C VAL A 102 2.32 18.70 3.05
N SER A 103 1.71 19.89 2.96
CA SER A 103 1.62 20.86 4.06
C SER A 103 0.85 20.34 5.28
N ARG A 104 -0.22 19.56 5.05
CA ARG A 104 -1.13 19.04 6.09
C ARG A 104 -1.17 17.51 6.10
N PRO A 105 -0.04 16.82 6.39
CA PRO A 105 0.09 15.37 6.19
C PRO A 105 -0.87 14.55 7.05
N MET A 106 -1.28 15.06 8.23
CA MET A 106 -2.25 14.39 9.10
C MET A 106 -3.62 14.24 8.44
N ILE A 107 -4.14 15.33 7.88
CA ILE A 107 -5.47 15.34 7.26
C ILE A 107 -5.43 14.46 6.01
N THR A 108 -4.48 14.72 5.12
CA THR A 108 -4.31 13.97 3.86
C THR A 108 -4.10 12.48 4.11
N GLY A 109 -3.25 12.12 5.09
CA GLY A 109 -2.97 10.72 5.39
C GLY A 109 -4.15 9.98 6.01
N CYS A 110 -4.90 10.62 6.90
CA CYS A 110 -6.14 10.02 7.42
C CYS A 110 -7.18 9.82 6.31
N LEU A 111 -7.34 10.78 5.40
CA LEU A 111 -8.24 10.66 4.25
C LEU A 111 -7.85 9.48 3.35
N PHE A 112 -6.58 9.35 3.00
CA PHE A 112 -6.12 8.21 2.19
C PHE A 112 -6.26 6.88 2.90
N ILE A 113 -5.86 6.75 4.17
CA ILE A 113 -5.95 5.46 4.90
C ILE A 113 -7.42 5.02 5.03
N SER A 114 -8.31 5.95 5.40
CA SER A 114 -9.74 5.68 5.50
C SER A 114 -10.33 5.33 4.13
N GLY A 115 -10.02 6.11 3.10
CA GLY A 115 -10.48 5.87 1.74
C GLY A 115 -10.01 4.53 1.18
N LEU A 116 -8.73 4.19 1.39
CA LEU A 116 -8.14 2.92 0.97
C LEU A 116 -8.85 1.72 1.60
N THR A 117 -9.08 1.79 2.91
CA THR A 117 -9.72 0.73 3.67
C THR A 117 -11.17 0.55 3.25
N LEU A 118 -11.93 1.65 3.16
CA LEU A 118 -13.36 1.63 2.83
C LEU A 118 -13.65 1.39 1.35
N PHE A 119 -12.71 1.72 0.45
CA PHE A 119 -12.86 1.49 -0.99
C PHE A 119 -12.35 0.10 -1.36
N CYS A 120 -11.07 -0.18 -1.12
CA CYS A 120 -10.45 -1.42 -1.60
C CYS A 120 -10.86 -2.64 -0.79
N GLY A 121 -10.99 -2.51 0.54
CA GLY A 121 -11.34 -3.61 1.44
C GLY A 121 -12.63 -4.34 1.04
N PRO A 122 -13.78 -3.63 0.95
CA PRO A 122 -15.03 -4.22 0.50
C PRO A 122 -14.99 -4.82 -0.90
N ILE A 123 -14.25 -4.22 -1.84
CA ILE A 123 -14.12 -4.76 -3.20
C ILE A 123 -13.33 -6.08 -3.18
N TYR A 124 -12.22 -6.17 -2.45
CA TYR A 124 -11.49 -7.43 -2.29
C TYR A 124 -12.35 -8.50 -1.63
N TYR A 125 -13.08 -8.15 -0.56
CA TYR A 125 -13.99 -9.06 0.11
C TYR A 125 -15.04 -9.60 -0.87
N HIS A 126 -15.67 -8.71 -1.62
CA HIS A 126 -16.68 -9.08 -2.62
C HIS A 126 -16.09 -9.97 -3.71
N ALA A 127 -14.91 -9.64 -4.24
CA ALA A 127 -14.27 -10.40 -5.29
C ALA A 127 -13.86 -11.82 -4.84
N ILE A 128 -13.47 -12.00 -3.58
CA ILE A 128 -13.07 -13.32 -3.04
C ILE A 128 -14.28 -14.15 -2.62
N ARG A 129 -15.28 -13.53 -1.98
CA ARG A 129 -16.42 -14.24 -1.38
C ARG A 129 -17.66 -14.29 -2.27
N ASN A 130 -17.69 -13.52 -3.35
CA ASN A 130 -18.89 -13.25 -4.14
C ASN A 130 -20.06 -12.75 -3.29
N ASP A 131 -19.77 -11.99 -2.24
CA ASP A 131 -20.75 -11.47 -1.28
C ASP A 131 -20.82 -9.95 -1.36
N THR A 132 -22.04 -9.41 -1.50
CA THR A 132 -22.32 -8.00 -1.76
C THR A 132 -22.61 -7.19 -0.51
N GLN A 133 -22.59 -7.79 0.69
CA GLN A 133 -22.97 -7.16 1.96
C GLN A 133 -22.29 -5.79 2.17
N PHE A 134 -21.00 -5.69 1.87
CA PHE A 134 -20.22 -4.46 2.10
C PHE A 134 -20.14 -3.53 0.88
N ARG A 135 -20.81 -3.85 -0.24
CA ARG A 135 -20.72 -3.07 -1.48
C ARG A 135 -21.23 -1.62 -1.32
N ARG A 136 -22.14 -1.39 -0.35
CA ARG A 136 -22.64 -0.04 0.00
C ARG A 136 -21.59 0.85 0.68
N VAL A 137 -20.51 0.28 1.23
CA VAL A 137 -19.45 1.03 1.91
C VAL A 137 -18.46 1.64 0.92
N THR A 138 -18.25 0.98 -0.22
CA THR A 138 -17.28 1.36 -1.26
C THR A 138 -17.40 2.83 -1.73
N PRO A 139 -18.60 3.38 -2.01
CA PRO A 139 -18.72 4.76 -2.48
C PRO A 139 -18.18 5.79 -1.48
N TYR A 140 -18.38 5.56 -0.17
CA TYR A 140 -17.84 6.44 0.86
C TYR A 140 -16.31 6.44 0.84
N GLY A 141 -15.70 5.26 0.65
CA GLY A 141 -14.25 5.16 0.45
C GLY A 141 -13.76 5.99 -0.73
N GLY A 142 -14.49 5.97 -1.85
CA GLY A 142 -14.20 6.81 -3.02
C GLY A 142 -14.22 8.31 -2.69
N ILE A 143 -15.19 8.77 -1.90
CA ILE A 143 -15.27 10.17 -1.43
C ILE A 143 -14.04 10.54 -0.60
N PHE A 144 -13.61 9.67 0.32
CA PHE A 144 -12.39 9.89 1.12
C PHE A 144 -11.13 9.97 0.25
N LEU A 145 -11.00 9.12 -0.78
CA LEU A 145 -9.87 9.17 -1.71
C LEU A 145 -9.86 10.48 -2.51
N ILE A 146 -11.01 10.91 -3.02
CA ILE A 146 -11.17 12.21 -3.71
C ILE A 146 -10.78 13.35 -2.77
N ALA A 147 -11.29 13.36 -1.54
CA ALA A 147 -10.95 14.36 -0.54
C ALA A 147 -9.46 14.35 -0.20
N GLY A 148 -8.81 13.17 -0.17
CA GLY A 148 -7.36 13.03 0.02
C GLY A 148 -6.57 13.76 -1.07
N TRP A 149 -6.89 13.51 -2.35
CA TRP A 149 -6.28 14.23 -3.47
C TRP A 149 -6.58 15.73 -3.45
N LEU A 150 -7.83 16.11 -3.15
CA LEU A 150 -8.21 17.52 -3.03
C LEU A 150 -7.41 18.21 -1.92
N SER A 151 -7.15 17.53 -0.81
CA SER A 151 -6.35 18.07 0.28
C SER A 151 -4.91 18.35 -0.13
N ILE A 152 -4.32 17.54 -1.02
CA ILE A 152 -2.99 17.83 -1.60
C ILE A 152 -3.05 19.07 -2.49
N ALA A 153 -4.13 19.21 -3.28
CA ALA A 153 -4.25 20.30 -4.24
C ALA A 153 -4.49 21.68 -3.59
N VAL A 154 -5.07 21.70 -2.39
CA VAL A 154 -5.58 22.94 -1.76
C VAL A 154 -4.83 23.34 -0.49
N LEU A 155 -4.18 22.41 0.23
CA LEU A 155 -3.55 22.67 1.54
C LEU A 155 -2.02 22.67 1.47
#